data_AF-I9PW24-F1
#
_entry.id   AF-I9PW24-F1
#
_cell.length_a   1.000
_cell.length_b   1.000
_cell.length_c   1.000
_cell.angle_alpha   90.00
_cell.angle_beta   90.00
_cell.angle_gamma   90.00
#
_symmetry.space_group_name_H-M   'P 1'
#
loop_
_entity.id
_entity.type
_entity.pdbx_description
1 polymer ?
#
loop_
_entity_poly.entity_id
_entity_poly.type
_entity_poly.pdbx_seq_one_letter_code
_entity_poly.pdbx_strand_id
1 'polypeptide(L)'
;MRQDIICCIEYPYIDVYYRDTYYSFYSKKHCDYSRYCFRISFFSDDVNEHNFYDLNLSDKFYGYMVLRPTVRRVVGYTFLSPALFEEREFVCCLCKKDVSVYGRKLSVTGFPFCGQDGEAVSCAEISLMMMMDYFSHKYNKYSQLLPSQIIKILSRYSNERQLPSRGLPSDMISFVLRKIGFGIRTYTRQKEDADYEVYSNDEFKRLLYIYIESGFPIITCTSDHTYLVIGKENKIGEDNVKLVTINDNERPYKLIGYNEEITSFIVPLYEKIYLDAEMIQIDEVIKSLEEGIPGLKIKKEDTKYIYRCFLTTSRSYKEYITQANNKDSREHFVCMAMPRFVWVCEMIDTEDTVIKDPKRTPVSNIMLFDATEGNASLNYFIMAKLSDRIIVRTVDNSQYHRKIYKQFMGNKDIFYTFDRNLKGEHTKWQD
;
A
#
# COMPACT_ATOMS: atom_id res chain seq x y z
N MET A 1 6.36 -16.81 15.54
CA MET A 1 5.87 -15.78 16.48
C MET A 1 6.87 -15.70 17.61
N ARG A 2 6.96 -14.58 18.31
CA ARG A 2 7.82 -14.52 19.50
C ARG A 2 7.38 -15.55 20.55
N GLN A 3 8.30 -15.94 21.42
CA GLN A 3 8.04 -16.93 22.47
C GLN A 3 7.36 -16.33 23.72
N ASP A 4 7.43 -15.01 23.89
CA ASP A 4 6.90 -14.24 25.03
C ASP A 4 5.46 -13.76 24.82
N ILE A 5 4.60 -14.66 24.34
CA ILE A 5 3.21 -14.35 23.98
C ILE A 5 2.25 -15.25 24.75
N ILE A 6 1.27 -14.62 25.39
CA ILE A 6 0.14 -15.32 26.01
C ILE A 6 -1.12 -15.16 25.16
N CYS A 7 -1.95 -16.21 25.16
CA CYS A 7 -3.17 -16.27 24.37
C CYS A 7 -4.40 -16.25 25.29
N CYS A 8 -5.39 -15.48 24.88
CA CYS A 8 -6.71 -15.42 25.50
C CYS A 8 -7.75 -15.97 24.51
N ILE A 9 -8.56 -16.94 24.93
CA ILE A 9 -9.52 -17.61 24.06
C ILE A 9 -10.94 -17.20 24.43
N GLU A 10 -11.75 -16.90 23.42
CA GLU A 10 -13.17 -16.57 23.57
C GLU A 10 -14.03 -17.50 22.71
N TYR A 11 -15.05 -18.08 23.35
CA TYR A 11 -16.08 -18.88 22.72
C TYR A 11 -17.40 -18.74 23.52
N PRO A 12 -18.57 -18.60 22.86
CA PRO A 12 -18.77 -18.50 21.41
C PRO A 12 -18.42 -17.11 20.86
N TYR A 13 -17.69 -17.05 19.73
CA TYR A 13 -17.40 -15.80 19.02
C TYR A 13 -18.18 -15.69 17.70
N ILE A 14 -18.57 -14.47 17.33
CA ILE A 14 -19.25 -14.17 16.06
C ILE A 14 -18.30 -13.38 15.17
N ASP A 15 -17.73 -14.05 14.17
CA ASP A 15 -16.95 -13.39 13.13
C ASP A 15 -17.84 -12.94 11.98
N VAL A 16 -17.70 -11.68 11.55
CA VAL A 16 -18.56 -11.08 10.53
C VAL A 16 -18.43 -11.79 9.18
N TYR A 17 -17.20 -12.13 8.78
CA TYR A 17 -16.92 -12.76 7.49
C TYR A 17 -17.41 -14.20 7.46
N TYR A 18 -17.07 -14.99 8.49
CA TYR A 18 -17.55 -16.36 8.57
C TYR A 18 -19.07 -16.43 8.72
N ARG A 19 -19.69 -15.51 9.48
CA ARG A 19 -21.15 -15.48 9.64
C ARG A 19 -21.86 -15.23 8.32
N ASP A 20 -21.32 -14.36 7.47
CA ASP A 20 -21.82 -14.11 6.11
C ASP A 20 -21.70 -15.35 5.22
N THR A 21 -20.52 -15.99 5.20
CA THR A 21 -20.30 -17.26 4.48
C THR A 21 -21.19 -18.39 5.01
N TYR A 22 -21.43 -18.43 6.33
CA TYR A 22 -22.27 -19.44 6.95
C TYR A 22 -23.70 -19.40 6.39
N TYR A 23 -24.34 -18.23 6.40
CA TYR A 23 -25.73 -18.13 5.91
C TYR A 23 -25.83 -18.21 4.39
N SER A 24 -24.84 -17.72 3.66
CA SER A 24 -24.85 -17.80 2.20
C SER A 24 -24.56 -19.21 1.68
N PHE A 25 -23.77 -20.01 2.40
CA PHE A 25 -23.27 -21.31 1.95
C PHE A 25 -23.44 -22.45 2.97
N TYR A 26 -22.72 -22.44 4.10
CA TYR A 26 -22.62 -23.62 4.99
C TYR A 26 -23.95 -24.06 5.63
N SER A 27 -24.85 -23.13 5.93
CA SER A 27 -26.18 -23.43 6.48
C SER A 27 -27.08 -24.26 5.57
N LYS A 28 -26.72 -24.37 4.27
CA LYS A 28 -27.45 -25.16 3.28
C LYS A 28 -26.89 -26.57 3.09
N LYS A 29 -25.81 -26.91 3.82
CA LYS A 29 -25.20 -28.25 3.74
C LYS A 29 -25.95 -29.26 4.59
N HIS A 30 -25.82 -30.53 4.21
CA HIS A 30 -26.38 -31.65 4.98
C HIS A 30 -25.66 -31.86 6.32
N CYS A 31 -24.33 -31.70 6.33
CA CYS A 31 -23.55 -31.77 7.58
C CYS A 31 -23.78 -30.50 8.41
N ASP A 32 -23.83 -30.65 9.73
CA ASP A 32 -23.94 -29.51 10.64
C ASP A 32 -22.60 -28.78 10.77
N TYR A 33 -22.65 -27.46 10.69
CA TYR A 33 -21.52 -26.56 10.92
C TYR A 33 -21.95 -25.54 11.96
N SER A 34 -21.10 -25.31 12.98
CA SER A 34 -21.41 -24.28 13.97
C SER A 34 -21.37 -22.89 13.33
N ARG A 35 -22.31 -22.03 13.70
CA ARG A 35 -22.27 -20.60 13.33
C ARG A 35 -21.29 -19.78 14.20
N TYR A 36 -20.70 -20.39 15.22
CA TYR A 36 -19.81 -19.75 16.19
C TYR A 36 -18.36 -20.16 15.98
N CYS A 37 -17.46 -19.20 16.08
CA CYS A 37 -16.02 -19.37 15.96
C CYS A 37 -15.36 -19.34 17.34
N PHE A 38 -14.07 -19.69 17.38
CA PHE A 38 -13.19 -19.30 18.47
C PHE A 38 -12.45 -18.01 18.08
N ARG A 39 -12.25 -17.10 19.03
CA ARG A 39 -11.29 -16.00 18.88
C ARG A 39 -10.10 -16.24 19.79
N ILE A 40 -8.90 -16.10 19.26
CA ILE A 40 -7.63 -16.15 19.99
C ILE A 40 -7.02 -14.76 19.93
N SER A 41 -6.92 -14.11 21.08
CA SER A 41 -6.31 -12.78 21.25
C SER A 41 -4.90 -12.95 21.81
N PHE A 42 -3.94 -12.19 21.29
CA PHE A 42 -2.51 -12.32 21.62
C PHE A 42 -2.03 -11.13 22.47
N PHE A 43 -1.36 -11.43 23.58
CA PHE A 43 -0.87 -10.44 24.54
C PHE A 43 0.60 -10.68 24.92
N SER A 44 1.25 -9.69 25.53
CA SER A 44 2.55 -9.88 26.19
C SER A 44 2.44 -10.85 27.37
N ASP A 45 3.53 -11.53 27.67
CA ASP A 45 3.66 -12.56 28.72
C ASP A 45 3.33 -12.10 30.14
N ASP A 46 3.42 -10.79 30.42
CA ASP A 46 3.09 -10.21 31.72
C ASP A 46 1.57 -9.99 31.93
N VAL A 47 0.74 -10.22 30.91
CA VAL A 47 -0.73 -10.17 31.02
C VAL A 47 -1.27 -11.50 31.54
N ASN A 48 -2.15 -11.47 32.54
CA ASN A 48 -2.84 -12.65 33.07
C ASN A 48 -4.24 -12.29 33.58
N GLU A 49 -5.02 -13.31 33.97
CA GLU A 49 -6.41 -13.14 34.42
C GLU A 49 -6.56 -12.19 35.61
N HIS A 50 -5.59 -12.16 36.52
CA HIS A 50 -5.65 -11.35 37.74
C HIS A 50 -5.38 -9.88 37.48
N ASN A 51 -4.52 -9.55 36.51
CA ASN A 51 -4.14 -8.17 36.21
C ASN A 51 -4.81 -7.59 34.95
N PHE A 52 -5.59 -8.40 34.22
CA PHE A 52 -6.15 -8.03 32.91
C PHE A 52 -6.94 -6.73 32.93
N TYR A 53 -7.65 -6.40 34.02
CA TYR A 53 -8.46 -5.18 34.12
C TYR A 53 -7.69 -3.98 34.67
N ASP A 54 -6.65 -4.22 35.47
CA ASP A 54 -5.89 -3.18 36.15
C ASP A 54 -4.68 -2.68 35.33
N LEU A 55 -4.16 -3.52 34.43
CA LEU A 55 -3.00 -3.22 33.61
C LEU A 55 -3.34 -2.27 32.45
N ASN A 56 -2.40 -1.41 32.05
CA ASN A 56 -2.50 -0.73 30.76
C ASN A 56 -2.12 -1.68 29.62
N LEU A 57 -3.09 -1.99 28.74
CA LEU A 57 -2.92 -2.96 27.65
C LEU A 57 -2.57 -2.31 26.29
N SER A 58 -2.37 -0.99 26.21
CA SER A 58 -2.17 -0.27 24.94
C SER A 58 -1.05 -0.86 24.08
N ASP A 59 0.09 -1.18 24.68
CA ASP A 59 1.28 -1.70 24.00
C ASP A 59 1.51 -3.20 24.27
N LYS A 60 0.48 -3.86 24.82
CA LYS A 60 0.51 -5.27 25.23
C LYS A 60 -0.42 -6.15 24.42
N PHE A 61 -1.27 -5.57 23.57
CA PHE A 61 -2.18 -6.31 22.70
C PHE A 61 -1.64 -6.36 21.27
N TYR A 62 -1.40 -7.57 20.77
CA TYR A 62 -0.82 -7.80 19.44
C TYR A 62 -1.86 -8.17 18.37
N GLY A 63 -3.15 -8.17 18.73
CA GLY A 63 -4.24 -8.47 17.82
C GLY A 63 -4.89 -9.84 18.09
N TYR A 64 -5.63 -10.34 17.11
CA TYR A 64 -6.40 -11.58 17.27
C TYR A 64 -6.52 -12.38 15.96
N MET A 65 -6.84 -13.65 16.12
CA MET A 65 -7.15 -14.62 15.06
C MET A 65 -8.49 -15.28 15.35
N VAL A 66 -9.29 -15.51 14.31
CA VAL A 66 -10.52 -16.29 14.39
C VAL A 66 -10.25 -17.70 13.85
N LEU A 67 -10.69 -18.72 14.59
CA LEU A 67 -10.76 -20.09 14.11
C LEU A 67 -12.20 -20.44 13.74
N ARG A 68 -12.41 -20.73 12.47
CA ARG A 68 -13.70 -21.16 11.91
C ARG A 68 -13.94 -22.63 12.21
N PRO A 69 -15.20 -23.04 12.45
CA PRO A 69 -15.57 -24.44 12.62
C PRO A 69 -15.69 -25.15 11.25
N THR A 70 -14.64 -25.09 10.43
CA THR A 70 -14.54 -25.80 9.13
C THR A 70 -13.62 -27.01 9.26
N VAL A 71 -13.81 -28.04 8.42
CA VAL A 71 -13.03 -29.30 8.49
C VAL A 71 -11.57 -29.10 8.04
N ARG A 72 -11.36 -28.19 7.09
CA ARG A 72 -10.04 -27.82 6.57
C ARG A 72 -9.91 -26.29 6.61
N ARG A 73 -8.66 -25.81 6.65
CA ARG A 73 -8.33 -24.37 6.60
C ARG A 73 -9.12 -23.54 7.62
N VAL A 74 -8.92 -23.86 8.90
CA VAL A 74 -9.66 -23.27 10.03
C VAL A 74 -9.32 -21.81 10.31
N VAL A 75 -8.14 -21.34 9.87
CA VAL A 75 -7.71 -19.96 10.10
C VAL A 75 -8.58 -19.02 9.29
N GLY A 76 -9.39 -18.23 10.00
CA GLY A 76 -10.29 -17.24 9.42
C GLY A 76 -9.72 -15.84 9.47
N TYR A 77 -10.62 -14.87 9.71
CA TYR A 77 -10.22 -13.48 9.82
C TYR A 77 -9.22 -13.29 10.96
N THR A 78 -8.15 -12.58 10.66
CA THR A 78 -7.00 -12.38 11.53
C THR A 78 -6.52 -10.95 11.37
N PHE A 79 -6.19 -10.31 12.47
CA PHE A 79 -5.68 -8.95 12.47
C PHE A 79 -4.58 -8.86 13.52
N LEU A 80 -3.33 -8.93 13.08
CA LEU A 80 -2.16 -9.05 13.94
C LEU A 80 -1.19 -7.91 13.68
N SER A 81 -0.56 -7.40 14.74
CA SER A 81 0.56 -6.49 14.61
C SER A 81 1.79 -7.21 14.07
N PRO A 82 2.56 -6.60 13.16
CA PRO A 82 3.89 -7.09 12.78
C PRO A 82 4.83 -7.30 13.99
N ALA A 83 4.62 -6.56 15.08
CA ALA A 83 5.39 -6.70 16.32
C ALA A 83 5.21 -8.06 17.04
N LEU A 84 4.29 -8.90 16.57
CA LEU A 84 4.14 -10.29 17.04
C LEU A 84 5.21 -11.24 16.46
N PHE A 85 5.83 -10.86 15.35
CA PHE A 85 6.82 -11.67 14.63
C PHE A 85 8.25 -11.24 14.96
N GLU A 86 9.22 -12.12 14.72
CA GLU A 86 10.65 -11.88 14.95
C GLU A 86 11.27 -11.08 13.80
N GLU A 87 10.94 -11.46 12.56
CA GLU A 87 11.32 -10.73 11.36
C GLU A 87 10.56 -9.39 11.30
N ARG A 88 11.31 -8.28 11.30
CA ARG A 88 10.76 -6.91 11.40
C ARG A 88 11.44 -5.86 10.53
N GLU A 89 12.45 -6.22 9.77
CA GLU A 89 13.21 -5.29 8.92
C GLU A 89 12.45 -4.94 7.62
N PHE A 90 11.20 -4.48 7.75
CA PHE A 90 10.34 -4.14 6.63
C PHE A 90 9.40 -2.98 6.94
N VAL A 91 8.84 -2.42 5.88
CA VAL A 91 7.83 -1.37 5.90
C VAL A 91 6.63 -1.81 5.07
N CYS A 92 5.41 -1.62 5.57
CA CYS A 92 4.20 -2.05 4.89
C CYS A 92 2.97 -1.19 5.20
N CYS A 93 1.91 -1.42 4.43
CA CYS A 93 0.59 -0.85 4.68
C CYS A 93 0.02 -1.40 5.99
N LEU A 94 -0.43 -0.52 6.89
CA LEU A 94 -1.18 -0.91 8.09
C LEU A 94 -2.26 0.10 8.41
N CYS A 95 -3.29 -0.38 9.09
CA CYS A 95 -4.41 0.40 9.60
C CYS A 95 -4.64 0.10 11.09
N LYS A 96 -5.28 1.04 11.77
CA LYS A 96 -5.72 0.88 13.15
C LYS A 96 -7.04 0.12 13.20
N LYS A 97 -7.17 -0.80 14.14
CA LYS A 97 -8.44 -1.46 14.44
C LYS A 97 -8.71 -1.50 15.93
N ASP A 98 -9.87 -1.00 16.32
CA ASP A 98 -10.40 -1.13 17.68
C ASP A 98 -11.12 -2.48 17.84
N VAL A 99 -10.86 -3.15 18.97
CA VAL A 99 -11.41 -4.48 19.29
C VAL A 99 -11.87 -4.48 20.75
N SER A 100 -12.99 -5.14 21.05
CA SER A 100 -13.36 -5.45 22.43
C SER A 100 -12.94 -6.88 22.77
N VAL A 101 -12.17 -7.06 23.84
CA VAL A 101 -11.78 -8.37 24.40
C VAL A 101 -12.20 -8.40 25.86
N TYR A 102 -13.08 -9.34 26.24
CA TYR A 102 -13.68 -9.40 27.58
C TYR A 102 -14.17 -8.03 28.11
N GLY A 103 -14.83 -7.24 27.24
CA GLY A 103 -15.35 -5.92 27.58
C GLY A 103 -14.33 -4.77 27.58
N ARG A 104 -13.02 -5.03 27.54
CA ARG A 104 -12.01 -3.98 27.39
C ARG A 104 -11.89 -3.53 25.94
N LYS A 105 -11.91 -2.22 25.71
CA LYS A 105 -11.62 -1.63 24.41
C LYS A 105 -10.10 -1.55 24.22
N LEU A 106 -9.60 -2.28 23.23
CA LEU A 106 -8.21 -2.33 22.83
C LEU A 106 -8.07 -1.82 21.39
N SER A 107 -6.85 -1.51 20.99
CA SER A 107 -6.54 -1.11 19.62
C SER A 107 -5.26 -1.77 19.18
N VAL A 108 -5.18 -2.13 17.90
CA VAL A 108 -4.01 -2.76 17.29
C VAL A 108 -3.80 -2.18 15.90
N THR A 109 -2.54 -1.94 15.55
CA THR A 109 -2.13 -1.53 14.21
C THR A 109 -1.63 -2.76 13.46
N GLY A 110 -2.26 -3.05 12.32
CA GLY A 110 -2.04 -4.28 11.56
C GLY A 110 -2.58 -4.20 10.14
N PHE A 111 -2.43 -5.28 9.38
CA PHE A 111 -3.07 -5.50 8.11
C PHE A 111 -4.02 -6.72 8.20
N PRO A 112 -5.21 -6.65 7.59
CA PRO A 112 -6.15 -7.77 7.59
C PRO A 112 -5.60 -9.01 6.91
N PHE A 113 -5.77 -10.17 7.54
CA PHE A 113 -5.50 -11.47 6.97
C PHE A 113 -6.75 -12.34 7.05
N CYS A 114 -6.94 -13.21 6.07
CA CYS A 114 -8.04 -14.14 6.05
C CYS A 114 -7.59 -15.40 5.29
N GLY A 115 -7.64 -16.57 5.92
CA GLY A 115 -7.41 -17.81 5.18
C GLY A 115 -8.60 -18.13 4.27
N GLN A 116 -8.35 -18.68 3.08
CA GLN A 116 -9.43 -19.26 2.27
C GLN A 116 -9.99 -20.50 2.97
N ASP A 117 -11.30 -20.72 2.91
CA ASP A 117 -11.89 -21.96 3.42
C ASP A 117 -11.79 -23.13 2.42
N GLY A 118 -11.42 -22.83 1.17
CA GLY A 118 -11.21 -23.79 0.09
C GLY A 118 -12.49 -24.36 -0.51
N GLU A 119 -13.66 -23.82 -0.13
CA GLU A 119 -14.96 -24.26 -0.64
C GLU A 119 -15.86 -23.10 -1.07
N ALA A 120 -16.14 -22.16 -0.17
CA ALA A 120 -17.06 -21.06 -0.45
C ALA A 120 -16.34 -19.90 -1.16
N VAL A 121 -15.11 -19.59 -0.74
CA VAL A 121 -14.30 -18.49 -1.27
C VAL A 121 -12.91 -18.97 -1.65
N SER A 122 -12.35 -18.40 -2.72
CA SER A 122 -11.01 -18.68 -3.21
C SER A 122 -10.04 -17.53 -2.90
N CYS A 123 -8.78 -17.67 -3.33
CA CYS A 123 -7.72 -16.68 -3.12
C CYS A 123 -8.05 -15.27 -3.64
N ALA A 124 -8.79 -15.16 -4.74
CA ALA A 124 -9.16 -13.88 -5.33
C ALA A 124 -10.21 -13.13 -4.51
N GLU A 125 -11.29 -13.79 -4.07
CA GLU A 125 -12.27 -13.17 -3.17
C GLU A 125 -11.63 -12.78 -1.84
N ILE A 126 -10.78 -13.63 -1.29
CA ILE A 126 -10.05 -13.37 -0.06
C ILE A 126 -9.14 -12.13 -0.19
N SER A 127 -8.42 -12.00 -1.31
CA SER A 127 -7.57 -10.82 -1.58
C SER A 127 -8.39 -9.54 -1.68
N LEU A 128 -9.55 -9.58 -2.35
CA LEU A 128 -10.50 -8.45 -2.39
C LEU A 128 -11.01 -8.08 -1.00
N MET A 129 -11.39 -9.07 -0.19
CA MET A 129 -11.87 -8.85 1.18
C MET A 129 -10.82 -8.21 2.06
N MET A 130 -9.59 -8.74 2.07
CA MET A 130 -8.49 -8.21 2.89
C MET A 130 -8.11 -6.78 2.48
N MET A 131 -8.04 -6.51 1.18
CA MET A 131 -7.81 -5.17 0.64
C MET A 131 -8.90 -4.20 1.09
N MET A 132 -10.18 -4.57 0.90
CA MET A 132 -11.29 -3.69 1.24
C MET A 132 -11.45 -3.48 2.74
N ASP A 133 -11.14 -4.48 3.56
CA ASP A 133 -11.09 -4.30 5.01
C ASP A 133 -10.04 -3.26 5.41
N TYR A 134 -8.84 -3.31 4.82
CA TYR A 134 -7.81 -2.30 5.04
C TYR A 134 -8.27 -0.90 4.62
N PHE A 135 -8.84 -0.76 3.40
CA PHE A 135 -9.33 0.52 2.92
C PHE A 135 -10.46 1.09 3.79
N SER A 136 -11.33 0.24 4.32
CA SER A 136 -12.44 0.66 5.18
C SER A 136 -11.99 1.21 6.54
N HIS A 137 -10.90 0.69 7.09
CA HIS A 137 -10.32 1.21 8.34
C HIS A 137 -9.43 2.44 8.10
N LYS A 138 -8.79 2.52 6.93
CA LYS A 138 -7.86 3.63 6.62
C LYS A 138 -8.57 4.86 6.06
N TYR A 139 -9.69 4.71 5.36
CA TYR A 139 -10.37 5.82 4.70
C TYR A 139 -11.90 5.72 4.80
N ASN A 140 -12.52 6.78 5.30
CA ASN A 140 -13.98 6.88 5.47
C ASN A 140 -14.81 6.73 4.17
N LYS A 141 -14.18 6.77 2.99
CA LYS A 141 -14.87 6.59 1.69
C LYS A 141 -15.27 5.14 1.46
N TYR A 142 -14.50 4.18 1.96
CA TYR A 142 -14.67 2.77 1.63
C TYR A 142 -15.33 2.01 2.77
N SER A 143 -16.06 0.94 2.44
CA SER A 143 -16.66 0.03 3.39
C SER A 143 -16.04 -1.36 3.26
N GLN A 144 -16.17 -2.16 4.31
CA GLN A 144 -15.85 -3.59 4.25
C GLN A 144 -16.63 -4.27 3.12
N LEU A 145 -16.00 -5.26 2.49
CA LEU A 145 -16.59 -6.07 1.43
C LEU A 145 -16.76 -7.51 1.92
N LEU A 146 -18.01 -7.97 2.00
CA LEU A 146 -18.36 -9.32 2.46
C LEU A 146 -18.37 -10.33 1.30
N PRO A 147 -18.13 -11.63 1.58
CA PRO A 147 -18.19 -12.71 0.58
C PRO A 147 -19.47 -12.68 -0.27
N SER A 148 -20.64 -12.58 0.37
CA SER A 148 -21.94 -12.56 -0.30
C SER A 148 -22.11 -11.35 -1.22
N GLN A 149 -21.47 -10.22 -0.91
CA GLN A 149 -21.49 -9.02 -1.74
C GLN A 149 -20.65 -9.19 -2.99
N ILE A 150 -19.47 -9.82 -2.87
CA ILE A 150 -18.61 -10.16 -4.03
C ILE A 150 -19.40 -11.04 -5.01
N ILE A 151 -20.01 -12.11 -4.48
CA ILE A 151 -20.84 -13.04 -5.25
C ILE A 151 -21.98 -12.30 -5.96
N LYS A 152 -22.65 -11.38 -5.29
CA LYS A 152 -23.75 -10.57 -5.86
C LYS A 152 -23.29 -9.62 -6.95
N ILE A 153 -22.08 -9.06 -6.85
CA ILE A 153 -21.49 -8.21 -7.88
C ILE A 153 -21.18 -9.05 -9.12
N LEU A 154 -20.54 -10.22 -8.93
CA LEU A 154 -20.11 -11.12 -10.00
C LEU A 154 -21.29 -11.83 -10.69
N SER A 155 -22.34 -12.20 -9.95
CA SER A 155 -23.50 -12.92 -10.51
C SER A 155 -24.28 -12.13 -11.57
N ARG A 156 -24.06 -10.82 -11.67
CA ARG A 156 -24.68 -9.97 -12.69
C ARG A 156 -23.95 -10.02 -14.04
N TYR A 157 -22.78 -10.65 -14.08
CA TYR A 157 -21.86 -10.59 -15.21
C TYR A 157 -21.28 -11.96 -15.59
N SER A 158 -21.18 -12.88 -14.64
CA SER A 158 -20.74 -14.24 -14.93
C SER A 158 -21.89 -15.10 -15.45
N ASN A 159 -21.61 -15.87 -16.50
CA ASN A 159 -22.49 -16.93 -17.00
C ASN A 159 -22.37 -18.22 -16.16
N GLU A 160 -21.47 -18.27 -15.18
CA GLU A 160 -21.26 -19.42 -14.31
C GLU A 160 -21.83 -19.21 -12.90
N ARG A 161 -22.09 -20.33 -12.21
CA ARG A 161 -22.41 -20.32 -10.78
C ARG A 161 -21.22 -19.78 -9.98
N GLN A 162 -21.49 -18.97 -8.96
CA GLN A 162 -20.46 -18.33 -8.12
C GLN A 162 -20.12 -19.09 -6.84
N LEU A 163 -20.94 -20.08 -6.47
CA LEU A 163 -20.72 -20.94 -5.30
C LEU A 163 -20.84 -22.42 -5.70
N PRO A 164 -19.91 -23.30 -5.28
CA PRO A 164 -18.60 -22.96 -4.69
C PRO A 164 -17.73 -22.17 -5.69
N SER A 165 -16.87 -21.28 -5.19
CA SER A 165 -15.98 -20.50 -6.06
C SER A 165 -14.92 -21.41 -6.69
N ARG A 166 -14.58 -21.15 -7.96
CA ARG A 166 -13.50 -21.82 -8.70
C ARG A 166 -12.27 -20.92 -8.92
N GLY A 167 -12.22 -19.75 -8.28
CA GLY A 167 -11.28 -18.70 -8.62
C GLY A 167 -11.94 -17.56 -9.40
N LEU A 168 -11.27 -16.41 -9.44
CA LEU A 168 -11.63 -15.28 -10.28
C LEU A 168 -10.47 -14.92 -11.19
N PRO A 169 -10.69 -14.74 -12.50
CA PRO A 169 -9.67 -14.17 -13.35
C PRO A 169 -9.42 -12.68 -13.00
N SER A 170 -8.27 -12.15 -13.42
CA SER A 170 -7.78 -10.81 -13.03
C SER A 170 -8.70 -9.67 -13.50
N ASP A 171 -9.39 -9.85 -14.62
CA ASP A 171 -10.38 -8.92 -15.17
C ASP A 171 -11.61 -8.79 -14.26
N MET A 172 -12.07 -9.90 -13.68
CA MET A 172 -13.17 -9.93 -12.72
C MET A 172 -12.80 -9.27 -11.40
N ILE A 173 -11.55 -9.45 -10.92
CA ILE A 173 -11.03 -8.73 -9.75
C ILE A 173 -11.06 -7.22 -10.02
N SER A 174 -10.52 -6.79 -11.16
CA SER A 174 -10.52 -5.39 -11.60
C SER A 174 -11.94 -4.83 -11.72
N PHE A 175 -12.86 -5.64 -12.24
CA PHE A 175 -14.27 -5.31 -12.38
C PHE A 175 -14.93 -5.05 -11.02
N VAL A 176 -14.72 -5.92 -10.03
CA VAL A 176 -15.30 -5.76 -8.68
C VAL A 176 -14.79 -4.46 -8.06
N LEU A 177 -13.48 -4.21 -8.08
CA LEU A 177 -12.91 -2.99 -7.50
C LEU A 177 -13.42 -1.72 -8.19
N ARG A 178 -13.54 -1.73 -9.53
CA ARG A 178 -14.13 -0.61 -10.28
C ARG A 178 -15.58 -0.34 -9.86
N LYS A 179 -16.39 -1.39 -9.66
CA LYS A 179 -17.78 -1.24 -9.18
C LYS A 179 -17.88 -0.66 -7.77
N ILE A 180 -16.83 -0.79 -6.97
CA ILE A 180 -16.76 -0.26 -5.59
C ILE A 180 -16.14 1.16 -5.56
N GLY A 181 -15.73 1.71 -6.71
CA GLY A 181 -15.35 3.12 -6.86
C GLY A 181 -13.85 3.40 -6.88
N PHE A 182 -13.04 2.42 -7.29
CA PHE A 182 -11.61 2.62 -7.61
C PHE A 182 -11.40 2.94 -9.09
N GLY A 183 -10.42 3.79 -9.37
CA GLY A 183 -9.80 3.93 -10.70
C GLY A 183 -8.73 2.85 -10.83
N ILE A 184 -9.05 1.75 -11.50
CA ILE A 184 -8.15 0.58 -11.54
C ILE A 184 -7.15 0.72 -12.67
N ARG A 185 -5.87 0.46 -12.36
CA ARG A 185 -4.82 0.22 -13.36
C ARG A 185 -4.27 -1.18 -13.18
N THR A 186 -4.22 -1.93 -14.29
CA THR A 186 -3.70 -3.30 -14.34
C THR A 186 -2.48 -3.32 -15.22
N TYR A 187 -1.41 -3.94 -14.72
CA TYR A 187 -0.16 -4.13 -15.44
C TYR A 187 0.00 -5.63 -15.71
N THR A 188 0.39 -6.00 -16.93
CA THR A 188 0.57 -7.40 -17.33
C THR A 188 1.88 -7.60 -18.09
N ARG A 189 2.46 -8.79 -17.95
CA ARG A 189 3.60 -9.28 -18.74
C ARG A 189 3.19 -10.29 -19.80
N GLN A 190 1.95 -10.76 -19.77
CA GLN A 190 1.44 -11.74 -20.72
C GLN A 190 0.49 -11.06 -21.71
N LYS A 191 0.69 -11.36 -22.99
CA LYS A 191 -0.32 -11.10 -24.02
C LYS A 191 -1.44 -12.12 -23.84
N GLU A 192 -2.46 -11.75 -23.08
CA GLU A 192 -3.78 -12.35 -23.27
C GLU A 192 -4.49 -11.62 -24.41
N ASP A 193 -5.58 -12.18 -24.94
CA ASP A 193 -6.36 -11.69 -26.09
C ASP A 193 -7.04 -10.30 -25.91
N ALA A 194 -6.57 -9.48 -24.98
CA ALA A 194 -7.15 -8.19 -24.60
C ALA A 194 -6.20 -7.02 -24.90
N ASP A 195 -6.78 -5.82 -25.06
CA ASP A 195 -6.13 -4.53 -25.37
C ASP A 195 -5.20 -3.99 -24.25
N TYR A 196 -4.58 -4.85 -23.44
CA TYR A 196 -3.66 -4.45 -22.39
C TYR A 196 -2.25 -4.18 -22.94
N GLU A 197 -1.63 -3.12 -22.46
CA GLU A 197 -0.20 -2.89 -22.65
C GLU A 197 0.60 -4.00 -21.94
N VAL A 198 1.57 -4.56 -22.65
CA VAL A 198 2.45 -5.60 -22.13
C VAL A 198 3.82 -5.00 -21.82
N TYR A 199 4.23 -5.12 -20.57
CA TYR A 199 5.46 -4.52 -20.06
C TYR A 199 6.60 -5.53 -20.07
N SER A 200 7.83 -5.04 -20.29
CA SER A 200 9.03 -5.84 -20.05
C SER A 200 9.14 -6.22 -18.56
N ASN A 201 9.93 -7.26 -18.24
CA ASN A 201 10.12 -7.68 -16.84
C ASN A 201 10.66 -6.54 -15.97
N ASP A 202 11.60 -5.76 -16.51
CA ASP A 202 12.22 -4.64 -15.79
C ASP A 202 11.24 -3.48 -15.56
N GLU A 203 10.45 -3.11 -16.57
CA GLU A 203 9.43 -2.07 -16.43
C GLU A 203 8.32 -2.51 -15.47
N PHE A 204 7.83 -3.75 -15.60
CA PHE A 204 6.82 -4.32 -14.74
C PHE A 204 7.27 -4.32 -13.27
N LYS A 205 8.49 -4.81 -13.03
CA LYS A 205 9.11 -4.81 -11.71
C LYS A 205 9.23 -3.38 -11.17
N ARG A 206 9.76 -2.45 -11.96
CA ARG A 206 9.89 -1.03 -11.58
C ARG A 206 8.54 -0.43 -11.17
N LEU A 207 7.51 -0.62 -11.99
CA LEU A 207 6.16 -0.09 -11.74
C LEU A 207 5.54 -0.70 -10.46
N LEU A 208 5.73 -2.00 -10.24
CA LEU A 208 5.30 -2.67 -9.01
C LEU A 208 5.91 -1.98 -7.78
N TYR A 209 7.23 -1.76 -7.74
CA TYR A 209 7.89 -1.10 -6.62
C TYR A 209 7.41 0.35 -6.42
N ILE A 210 7.17 1.11 -7.50
CA ILE A 210 6.64 2.48 -7.40
C ILE A 210 5.30 2.50 -6.64
N TYR A 211 4.38 1.58 -6.95
CA TYR A 211 3.10 1.52 -6.27
C TYR A 211 3.18 0.98 -4.84
N ILE A 212 4.14 0.11 -4.54
CA ILE A 212 4.41 -0.34 -3.17
C ILE A 212 4.92 0.84 -2.33
N GLU A 213 5.89 1.60 -2.84
CA GLU A 213 6.41 2.83 -2.21
C GLU A 213 5.32 3.90 -2.02
N SER A 214 4.32 3.88 -2.88
CA SER A 214 3.14 4.74 -2.79
C SER A 214 2.18 4.37 -1.66
N GLY A 215 2.39 3.26 -0.95
CA GLY A 215 1.57 2.86 0.20
C GLY A 215 0.22 2.25 -0.18
N PHE A 216 0.13 1.61 -1.35
CA PHE A 216 -1.03 0.84 -1.78
C PHE A 216 -0.81 -0.66 -1.50
N PRO A 217 -1.81 -1.38 -0.94
CA PRO A 217 -1.85 -2.82 -1.08
C PRO A 217 -2.15 -3.15 -2.55
N ILE A 218 -1.37 -4.05 -3.14
CA ILE A 218 -1.44 -4.43 -4.55
C ILE A 218 -1.92 -5.87 -4.63
N ILE A 219 -2.90 -6.15 -5.48
CA ILE A 219 -3.27 -7.54 -5.82
C ILE A 219 -2.30 -8.02 -6.89
N THR A 220 -1.58 -9.10 -6.59
CA THR A 220 -0.69 -9.77 -7.55
C THR A 220 -1.26 -11.12 -7.93
N CYS A 221 -1.22 -11.44 -9.22
CA CYS A 221 -1.75 -12.67 -9.79
C CYS A 221 -0.60 -13.48 -10.40
N THR A 222 -0.59 -14.78 -10.11
CA THR A 222 0.19 -15.80 -10.84
C THR A 222 -0.78 -16.58 -11.75
N SER A 223 -0.29 -17.63 -12.43
CA SER A 223 -1.15 -18.52 -13.22
C SER A 223 -2.17 -19.31 -12.39
N ASP A 224 -1.89 -19.52 -11.10
CA ASP A 224 -2.64 -20.43 -10.22
C ASP A 224 -3.09 -19.78 -8.90
N HIS A 225 -2.65 -18.56 -8.60
CA HIS A 225 -2.86 -17.94 -7.29
C HIS A 225 -3.02 -16.42 -7.34
N THR A 226 -3.62 -15.88 -6.29
CA THR A 226 -3.77 -14.44 -6.07
C THR A 226 -3.48 -14.11 -4.63
N TYR A 227 -2.64 -13.10 -4.40
CA TYR A 227 -2.27 -12.65 -3.06
C TYR A 227 -2.01 -11.13 -3.06
N LEU A 228 -1.79 -10.56 -1.87
CA LEU A 228 -1.47 -9.14 -1.74
C LEU A 228 0.02 -8.94 -1.49
N VAL A 229 0.60 -7.95 -2.17
CA VAL A 229 1.85 -7.31 -1.78
C VAL A 229 1.51 -6.00 -1.09
N ILE A 230 1.97 -5.82 0.14
CA ILE A 230 1.56 -4.69 0.99
C ILE A 230 2.73 -3.80 1.42
N GLY A 231 3.96 -4.15 1.03
CA GLY A 231 5.16 -3.49 1.52
C GLY A 231 6.42 -4.12 0.97
N LYS A 232 7.55 -3.73 1.55
CA LYS A 232 8.87 -4.17 1.16
C LYS A 232 9.84 -4.14 2.35
N GLU A 233 10.97 -4.81 2.22
CA GLU A 233 12.11 -4.69 3.13
C GLU A 233 12.52 -3.22 3.27
N ASN A 234 13.01 -2.85 4.46
CA ASN A 234 13.30 -1.45 4.79
C ASN A 234 14.65 -1.01 4.22
N LYS A 235 14.76 -1.02 2.89
CA LYS A 235 15.98 -0.70 2.12
C LYS A 235 15.69 0.25 0.97
N ILE A 236 16.70 1.05 0.62
CA ILE A 236 16.65 2.02 -0.49
C ILE A 236 17.83 1.75 -1.41
N GLY A 237 17.59 1.80 -2.73
CA GLY A 237 18.66 1.76 -3.72
C GLY A 237 19.29 0.38 -3.98
N GLU A 238 18.83 -0.66 -3.29
CA GLU A 238 19.24 -2.03 -3.55
C GLU A 238 18.38 -2.67 -4.64
N ASP A 239 19.02 -3.41 -5.55
CA ASP A 239 18.31 -4.30 -6.46
C ASP A 239 17.73 -5.49 -5.68
N ASN A 240 16.51 -5.91 -6.02
CA ASN A 240 15.84 -7.09 -5.45
C ASN A 240 15.41 -6.97 -3.97
N VAL A 241 15.00 -5.78 -3.53
CA VAL A 241 14.36 -5.58 -2.21
C VAL A 241 13.23 -6.60 -2.00
N LYS A 242 13.21 -7.33 -0.87
CA LYS A 242 12.14 -8.30 -0.63
C LYS A 242 10.77 -7.61 -0.49
N LEU A 243 9.72 -8.29 -0.90
CA LEU A 243 8.33 -7.85 -0.83
C LEU A 243 7.63 -8.44 0.40
N VAL A 244 6.81 -7.65 1.08
CA VAL A 244 5.99 -8.10 2.22
C VAL A 244 4.63 -8.54 1.69
N THR A 245 4.27 -9.80 1.91
CA THR A 245 3.04 -10.39 1.37
C THR A 245 2.02 -10.77 2.44
N ILE A 246 0.76 -10.77 1.99
CA ILE A 246 -0.38 -11.34 2.68
C ILE A 246 -0.96 -12.39 1.72
N ASN A 247 -0.58 -13.64 1.96
CA ASN A 247 -0.93 -14.81 1.16
C ASN A 247 -1.69 -15.79 2.05
N ASP A 248 -2.90 -16.16 1.67
CA ASP A 248 -3.82 -17.00 2.44
C ASP A 248 -3.31 -18.44 2.69
N ASN A 249 -2.29 -18.87 1.94
CA ASN A 249 -1.61 -20.16 2.13
C ASN A 249 -0.40 -20.07 3.08
N GLU A 250 -0.01 -18.86 3.50
CA GLU A 250 1.22 -18.62 4.27
C GLU A 250 0.93 -17.79 5.53
N ARG A 251 1.94 -17.66 6.39
CA ARG A 251 1.83 -16.74 7.54
C ARG A 251 1.74 -15.29 7.06
N PRO A 252 1.02 -14.40 7.77
CA PRO A 252 1.03 -12.97 7.49
C PRO A 252 2.45 -12.37 7.54
N TYR A 253 2.65 -11.30 6.75
CA TYR A 253 3.89 -10.53 6.68
C TYR A 253 5.13 -11.36 6.29
N LYS A 254 4.96 -12.31 5.35
CA LYS A 254 6.10 -13.06 4.84
C LYS A 254 6.90 -12.18 3.88
N LEU A 255 8.22 -12.17 4.03
CA LEU A 255 9.13 -11.58 3.05
C LEU A 255 9.43 -12.59 1.94
N ILE A 256 9.22 -12.18 0.70
CA ILE A 256 9.58 -12.96 -0.49
C ILE A 256 10.48 -12.13 -1.41
N GLY A 257 11.34 -12.78 -2.20
CA GLY A 257 12.00 -12.10 -3.31
C GLY A 257 10.98 -11.70 -4.39
N TYR A 258 11.40 -10.87 -5.34
CA TYR A 258 10.61 -10.66 -6.56
C TYR A 258 10.34 -12.01 -7.24
N ASN A 259 9.08 -12.32 -7.49
CA ASN A 259 8.67 -13.57 -8.14
C ASN A 259 8.35 -13.29 -9.62
N GLU A 260 9.14 -13.88 -10.52
CA GLU A 260 8.93 -13.76 -11.97
C GLU A 260 7.69 -14.50 -12.48
N GLU A 261 7.06 -15.34 -11.66
CA GLU A 261 5.77 -15.99 -11.94
C GLU A 261 4.58 -15.03 -11.80
N ILE A 262 4.78 -13.83 -11.24
CA ILE A 262 3.74 -12.80 -11.22
C ILE A 262 3.49 -12.37 -12.68
N THR A 263 2.29 -12.70 -13.17
CA THR A 263 1.86 -12.44 -14.55
C THR A 263 1.23 -11.06 -14.68
N SER A 264 0.53 -10.62 -13.64
CA SER A 264 -0.12 -9.32 -13.58
C SER A 264 -0.24 -8.79 -12.15
N PHE A 265 -0.41 -7.47 -12.01
CA PHE A 265 -0.82 -6.85 -10.76
C PHE A 265 -1.84 -5.74 -10.98
N ILE A 266 -2.69 -5.53 -9.98
CA ILE A 266 -3.82 -4.61 -10.01
C ILE A 266 -3.63 -3.56 -8.92
N VAL A 267 -3.65 -2.30 -9.32
CA VAL A 267 -3.46 -1.15 -8.43
C VAL A 267 -4.81 -0.46 -8.17
N PRO A 268 -5.26 -0.38 -6.90
CA PRO A 268 -6.51 0.28 -6.53
C PRO A 268 -6.32 1.80 -6.35
N LEU A 269 -6.28 2.56 -7.45
CA LEU A 269 -6.13 4.01 -7.38
C LEU A 269 -7.44 4.71 -6.99
N TYR A 270 -7.29 5.86 -6.34
CA TYR A 270 -8.39 6.79 -6.14
C TYR A 270 -8.85 7.37 -7.49
N GLU A 271 -10.16 7.50 -7.70
CA GLU A 271 -10.80 7.88 -8.99
C GLU A 271 -10.34 9.20 -9.64
N LYS A 272 -9.62 10.05 -8.90
CA LYS A 272 -9.10 11.34 -9.39
C LYS A 272 -7.58 11.31 -9.66
N ILE A 273 -6.98 10.14 -9.61
CA ILE A 273 -5.61 9.93 -10.10
C ILE A 273 -5.76 9.55 -11.56
N TYR A 274 -5.25 10.39 -12.45
CA TYR A 274 -5.34 10.22 -13.91
C TYR A 274 -3.97 10.01 -14.55
N LEU A 275 -2.89 10.41 -13.89
CA LEU A 275 -1.53 10.17 -14.34
C LEU A 275 -0.98 8.89 -13.70
N ASP A 276 -0.86 7.84 -14.50
CA ASP A 276 -0.25 6.58 -14.08
C ASP A 276 1.29 6.68 -14.02
N ALA A 277 1.92 5.81 -13.24
CA ALA A 277 3.36 5.85 -12.96
C ALA A 277 4.26 5.75 -14.21
N GLU A 278 3.84 5.01 -15.22
CA GLU A 278 4.55 4.84 -16.50
C GLU A 278 4.64 6.13 -17.32
N MET A 279 3.74 7.09 -17.09
CA MET A 279 3.69 8.35 -17.83
C MET A 279 4.69 9.38 -17.30
N ILE A 280 5.33 9.12 -16.15
CA ILE A 280 6.27 10.04 -15.50
C ILE A 280 7.64 9.91 -16.13
N GLN A 281 7.98 10.87 -17.00
CA GLN A 281 9.23 10.88 -17.77
C GLN A 281 10.26 11.81 -17.13
N ILE A 282 10.89 11.36 -16.04
CA ILE A 282 11.80 12.20 -15.23
C ILE A 282 12.97 12.73 -16.06
N ASP A 283 13.58 11.88 -16.89
CA ASP A 283 14.73 12.28 -17.71
C ASP A 283 14.35 13.31 -18.79
N GLU A 284 13.15 13.19 -19.38
CA GLU A 284 12.64 14.20 -20.33
C GLU A 284 12.36 15.54 -19.63
N VAL A 285 11.81 15.50 -18.41
CA VAL A 285 11.58 16.71 -17.62
C VAL A 285 12.91 17.38 -17.25
N ILE A 286 13.90 16.60 -16.82
CA ILE A 286 15.26 17.10 -16.54
C ILE A 286 15.83 17.77 -17.79
N LYS A 287 15.80 17.08 -18.94
CA LYS A 287 16.29 17.61 -20.21
C LYS A 287 15.59 18.91 -20.59
N SER A 288 14.25 18.96 -20.48
CA SER A 288 13.47 20.16 -20.77
C SER A 288 13.82 21.33 -19.86
N LEU A 289 14.08 21.08 -18.57
CA LEU A 289 14.49 22.12 -17.63
C LEU A 289 15.90 22.64 -17.93
N GLU A 290 16.86 21.76 -18.24
CA GLU A 290 18.23 22.15 -18.59
C GLU A 290 18.31 22.93 -19.91
N GLU A 291 17.50 22.56 -20.91
CA GLU A 291 17.39 23.29 -22.18
C GLU A 291 16.67 24.65 -22.01
N GLY A 292 15.67 24.71 -21.14
CA GLY A 292 14.86 25.90 -20.92
C GLY A 292 15.47 26.93 -19.97
N ILE A 293 16.44 26.53 -19.14
CA ILE A 293 17.07 27.39 -18.13
C ILE A 293 18.59 27.43 -18.35
N PRO A 294 19.13 28.54 -18.89
CA PRO A 294 20.56 28.66 -19.16
C PRO A 294 21.42 28.41 -17.91
N GLY A 295 22.43 27.54 -18.04
CA GLY A 295 23.38 27.21 -16.98
C GLY A 295 22.84 26.27 -15.90
N LEU A 296 21.62 25.74 -16.04
CA LEU A 296 21.08 24.76 -15.12
C LEU A 296 21.71 23.38 -15.37
N LYS A 297 22.22 22.77 -14.30
CA LYS A 297 22.60 21.36 -14.27
C LYS A 297 22.00 20.70 -13.04
N ILE A 298 21.11 19.74 -13.28
CA ILE A 298 20.36 19.07 -12.19
C ILE A 298 21.16 17.88 -11.64
N LYS A 299 21.80 17.12 -12.54
CA LYS A 299 22.67 16.00 -12.19
C LYS A 299 24.12 16.49 -12.13
N LYS A 300 24.84 16.14 -11.07
CA LYS A 300 26.30 16.31 -11.02
C LYS A 300 26.96 15.38 -12.03
N GLU A 301 28.07 15.82 -12.63
CA GLU A 301 28.90 14.96 -13.48
C GLU A 301 29.44 13.78 -12.66
N ASP A 302 29.59 12.62 -13.33
CA ASP A 302 30.09 11.36 -12.76
C ASP A 302 29.37 10.82 -11.51
N THR A 303 28.21 11.38 -11.18
CA THR A 303 27.41 10.98 -10.02
C THR A 303 26.27 10.06 -10.43
N LYS A 304 26.17 8.88 -9.80
CA LYS A 304 25.04 7.98 -9.99
C LYS A 304 23.93 8.32 -8.99
N TYR A 305 22.70 8.37 -9.49
CA TYR A 305 21.51 8.65 -8.68
C TYR A 305 20.59 7.44 -8.63
N ILE A 306 20.02 7.19 -7.44
CA ILE A 306 18.85 6.35 -7.25
C ILE A 306 17.61 7.25 -7.38
N TYR A 307 16.63 6.80 -8.15
CA TYR A 307 15.33 7.46 -8.29
C TYR A 307 14.31 6.71 -7.46
N ARG A 308 13.75 7.38 -6.45
CA ARG A 308 12.64 6.85 -5.66
C ARG A 308 11.39 7.63 -6.03
N CYS A 309 10.48 6.94 -6.72
CA CYS A 309 9.22 7.52 -7.19
C CYS A 309 8.05 6.92 -6.44
N PHE A 310 7.16 7.78 -5.93
CA PHE A 310 5.97 7.34 -5.22
C PHE A 310 4.86 8.39 -5.30
N LEU A 311 3.62 7.93 -5.19
CA LEU A 311 2.45 8.76 -5.04
C LEU A 311 2.20 9.03 -3.56
N THR A 312 1.80 10.25 -3.22
CA THR A 312 1.25 10.55 -1.90
C THR A 312 0.22 11.68 -1.98
N THR A 313 -0.38 12.02 -0.83
CA THR A 313 -1.24 13.22 -0.76
C THR A 313 -0.39 14.46 -0.52
N SER A 314 -0.74 15.57 -1.17
CA SER A 314 -0.06 16.85 -0.93
C SER A 314 -0.11 17.28 0.54
N ARG A 315 -1.18 16.94 1.26
CA ARG A 315 -1.29 17.13 2.70
C ARG A 315 -0.18 16.38 3.46
N SER A 316 -0.07 15.06 3.26
CA SER A 316 0.93 14.24 3.96
C SER A 316 2.35 14.71 3.62
N TYR A 317 2.60 15.05 2.35
CA TYR A 317 3.90 15.54 1.91
C TYR A 317 4.25 16.91 2.51
N LYS A 318 3.31 17.86 2.52
CA LYS A 318 3.53 19.17 3.18
C LYS A 318 3.77 19.03 4.67
N GLU A 319 3.01 18.18 5.36
CA GLU A 319 3.23 17.91 6.78
C GLU A 319 4.62 17.30 7.03
N TYR A 320 5.09 16.39 6.17
CA TYR A 320 6.46 15.88 6.20
C TYR A 320 7.50 17.01 6.04
N ILE A 321 7.36 17.85 5.01
CA ILE A 321 8.27 18.98 4.75
C ILE A 321 8.30 19.95 5.94
N THR A 322 7.15 20.20 6.60
CA THR A 322 7.10 21.08 7.78
C THR A 322 7.83 20.53 9.00
N GLN A 323 8.13 19.24 9.05
CA GLN A 323 8.90 18.64 10.14
C GLN A 323 10.41 18.64 9.86
N ALA A 324 10.83 19.00 8.64
CA ALA A 324 12.24 19.15 8.32
C ALA A 324 12.87 20.36 9.05
N ASN A 325 14.14 20.25 9.43
CA ASN A 325 14.81 21.20 10.33
C ASN A 325 15.14 22.59 9.74
N ASN A 326 14.71 22.95 8.52
CA ASN A 326 15.22 24.15 7.83
C ASN A 326 14.14 25.12 7.31
N LYS A 327 14.21 26.39 7.71
CA LYS A 327 13.10 27.35 7.71
C LYS A 327 12.70 27.89 6.33
N ASP A 328 13.63 28.13 5.42
CA ASP A 328 13.35 28.96 4.24
C ASP A 328 12.73 28.18 3.06
N SER A 329 13.25 27.01 2.68
CA SER A 329 12.60 26.21 1.61
C SER A 329 11.22 25.69 2.04
N ARG A 330 11.00 25.51 3.35
CA ARG A 330 9.72 25.08 3.92
C ARG A 330 8.57 26.00 3.55
N GLU A 331 8.76 27.32 3.64
CA GLU A 331 7.70 28.29 3.35
C GLU A 331 7.22 28.18 1.90
N HIS A 332 8.16 28.02 0.96
CA HIS A 332 7.84 27.84 -0.46
C HIS A 332 7.06 26.55 -0.74
N PHE A 333 7.46 25.42 -0.15
CA PHE A 333 6.76 24.14 -0.31
C PHE A 333 5.34 24.18 0.27
N VAL A 334 5.18 24.76 1.46
CA VAL A 334 3.89 24.77 2.16
C VAL A 334 2.89 25.69 1.47
N CYS A 335 3.35 26.86 1.00
CA CYS A 335 2.49 27.84 0.33
C CYS A 335 2.15 27.49 -1.11
N MET A 336 2.87 26.55 -1.74
CA MET A 336 2.61 26.16 -3.12
C MET A 336 1.25 25.47 -3.25
N ALA A 337 0.45 25.90 -4.23
CA ALA A 337 -0.77 25.19 -4.60
C ALA A 337 -0.38 23.81 -5.18
N MET A 338 -0.95 22.75 -4.63
CA MET A 338 -0.73 21.38 -5.09
C MET A 338 -2.09 20.68 -5.22
N PRO A 339 -2.27 19.79 -6.21
CA PRO A 339 -3.44 18.92 -6.28
C PRO A 339 -3.53 18.02 -5.04
N ARG A 340 -4.64 17.30 -4.88
CA ARG A 340 -4.81 16.38 -3.75
C ARG A 340 -3.75 15.28 -3.75
N PHE A 341 -3.40 14.75 -4.92
CA PHE A 341 -2.42 13.68 -5.11
C PHE A 341 -1.26 14.19 -5.96
N VAL A 342 -0.05 13.90 -5.52
CA VAL A 342 1.19 14.27 -6.20
C VAL A 342 2.08 13.05 -6.34
N TRP A 343 2.72 12.94 -7.49
CA TRP A 343 3.88 12.08 -7.65
C TRP A 343 5.12 12.82 -7.17
N VAL A 344 5.92 12.15 -6.36
CA VAL A 344 7.19 12.64 -5.85
C VAL A 344 8.29 11.78 -6.43
N CYS A 345 9.31 12.41 -7.00
CA CYS A 345 10.56 11.76 -7.35
C CYS A 345 11.68 12.33 -6.49
N GLU A 346 12.23 11.49 -5.62
CA GLU A 346 13.44 11.76 -4.85
C GLU A 346 14.65 11.23 -5.62
N MET A 347 15.66 12.09 -5.84
CA MET A 347 16.95 11.70 -6.38
C MET A 347 17.96 11.63 -5.24
N ILE A 348 18.56 10.47 -5.07
CA ILE A 348 19.49 10.17 -3.98
C ILE A 348 20.86 9.88 -4.61
N ASP A 349 21.86 10.67 -4.25
CA ASP A 349 23.26 10.42 -4.62
C ASP A 349 23.72 9.09 -4.01
N THR A 350 24.26 8.19 -4.83
CA THR A 350 24.70 6.88 -4.33
C THR A 350 25.84 6.99 -3.32
N GLU A 351 26.64 8.07 -3.35
CA GLU A 351 27.69 8.29 -2.34
C GLU A 351 27.10 8.62 -0.96
N ASP A 352 25.92 9.25 -0.91
CA ASP A 352 25.20 9.57 0.33
C ASP A 352 24.50 8.34 0.96
N THR A 353 24.41 7.21 0.24
CA THR A 353 23.67 6.00 0.66
C THR A 353 24.38 5.13 1.72
N VAL A 354 25.48 5.60 2.31
CA VAL A 354 26.19 4.90 3.40
C VAL A 354 25.36 4.85 4.71
N ILE A 355 24.17 5.46 4.74
CA ILE A 355 23.25 5.40 5.88
C ILE A 355 22.26 4.25 5.69
N LYS A 356 22.44 3.16 6.44
CA LYS A 356 21.56 1.97 6.50
C LYS A 356 20.12 2.24 6.96
N ASP A 357 19.81 3.47 7.39
CA ASP A 357 18.48 3.86 7.85
C ASP A 357 17.79 4.73 6.77
N PRO A 358 16.78 4.19 6.06
CA PRO A 358 15.99 4.93 5.08
C PRO A 358 15.50 6.29 5.57
N LYS A 359 15.16 6.45 6.86
CA LYS A 359 14.68 7.72 7.42
C LYS A 359 15.69 8.86 7.35
N ARG A 360 16.97 8.51 7.34
CA ARG A 360 18.09 9.45 7.48
C ARG A 360 18.89 9.57 6.20
N THR A 361 18.44 8.94 5.12
CA THR A 361 19.06 9.09 3.80
C THR A 361 18.80 10.49 3.25
N PRO A 362 19.83 11.30 3.00
CA PRO A 362 19.69 12.61 2.37
C PRO A 362 19.15 12.50 0.94
N VAL A 363 18.27 13.42 0.57
CA VAL A 363 17.75 13.56 -0.79
C VAL A 363 18.41 14.76 -1.45
N SER A 364 19.08 14.51 -2.57
CA SER A 364 19.83 15.52 -3.31
C SER A 364 18.89 16.47 -4.07
N ASN A 365 17.88 15.91 -4.75
CA ASN A 365 16.88 16.67 -5.50
C ASN A 365 15.49 16.07 -5.33
N ILE A 366 14.46 16.92 -5.34
CA ILE A 366 13.05 16.52 -5.29
C ILE A 366 12.34 17.09 -6.52
N MET A 367 11.53 16.27 -7.20
CA MET A 367 10.61 16.72 -8.24
C MET A 367 9.18 16.34 -7.89
N LEU A 368 8.24 17.27 -8.08
CA LEU A 368 6.81 17.02 -7.90
C LEU A 368 6.06 17.09 -9.21
N PHE A 369 5.12 16.17 -9.37
CA PHE A 369 4.23 16.09 -10.52
C PHE A 369 2.76 15.95 -10.08
N ASP A 370 1.86 16.53 -10.86
CA ASP A 370 0.42 16.50 -10.68
C ASP A 370 -0.12 15.14 -11.10
N ALA A 371 -0.60 14.36 -10.13
CA ALA A 371 -1.18 13.04 -10.41
C ALA A 371 -2.63 13.13 -10.92
N THR A 372 -3.23 14.31 -10.88
CA THR A 372 -4.62 14.60 -11.26
C THR A 372 -4.73 15.27 -12.64
N GLU A 373 -3.61 15.41 -13.35
CA GLU A 373 -3.55 15.89 -14.72
C GLU A 373 -3.50 14.73 -15.73
N GLY A 374 -3.90 14.99 -16.97
CA GLY A 374 -3.74 14.05 -18.07
C GLY A 374 -2.33 14.10 -18.69
N ASN A 375 -2.00 13.13 -19.54
CA ASN A 375 -0.69 13.06 -20.22
C ASN A 375 -0.51 14.06 -21.40
N ALA A 376 -1.01 15.30 -21.27
CA ALA A 376 -0.86 16.31 -22.31
C ALA A 376 0.47 17.07 -22.13
N SER A 377 1.45 16.84 -23.01
CA SER A 377 2.65 17.69 -23.20
C SER A 377 3.46 17.99 -21.93
N LEU A 378 3.68 17.03 -21.01
CA LEU A 378 4.40 17.25 -19.73
C LEU A 378 3.75 18.34 -18.84
N ASN A 379 2.45 18.62 -18.99
CA ASN A 379 1.71 19.58 -18.16
C ASN A 379 1.49 19.07 -16.72
N TYR A 380 2.08 17.96 -16.34
CA TYR A 380 2.01 17.45 -14.98
C TYR A 380 3.17 17.94 -14.10
N PHE A 381 4.27 18.49 -14.62
CA PHE A 381 5.35 18.99 -13.75
C PHE A 381 4.90 20.20 -12.92
N ILE A 382 5.18 20.18 -11.61
CA ILE A 382 4.83 21.23 -10.65
C ILE A 382 6.08 22.01 -10.23
N MET A 383 7.07 21.32 -9.65
CA MET A 383 8.26 21.96 -9.10
C MET A 383 9.45 21.00 -9.04
N ALA A 384 10.65 21.57 -8.99
CA ALA A 384 11.87 20.89 -8.59
C ALA A 384 12.55 21.68 -7.46
N LYS A 385 12.95 21.00 -6.39
CA LYS A 385 13.86 21.53 -5.37
C LYS A 385 15.23 20.91 -5.60
N LEU A 386 16.20 21.77 -5.86
CA LEU A 386 17.61 21.45 -6.03
C LEU A 386 18.40 21.96 -4.83
N SER A 387 19.68 21.60 -4.77
CA SER A 387 20.58 22.01 -3.68
C SER A 387 20.72 23.53 -3.50
N ASP A 388 20.60 24.31 -4.57
CA ASP A 388 20.84 25.76 -4.59
C ASP A 388 19.59 26.61 -4.93
N ARG A 389 18.54 25.99 -5.48
CA ARG A 389 17.34 26.71 -5.93
C ARG A 389 16.08 25.86 -5.93
N ILE A 390 14.94 26.53 -5.99
CA ILE A 390 13.63 25.95 -6.28
C ILE A 390 13.20 26.44 -7.66
N ILE A 391 12.78 25.52 -8.51
CA ILE A 391 12.21 25.78 -9.81
C ILE A 391 10.73 25.47 -9.72
N VAL A 392 9.89 26.46 -10.02
CA VAL A 392 8.43 26.30 -9.97
C VAL A 392 7.88 26.56 -11.36
N ARG A 393 7.02 25.67 -11.83
CA ARG A 393 6.28 25.92 -13.05
C ARG A 393 5.25 27.03 -12.83
N THR A 394 5.23 27.95 -13.78
CA THR A 394 4.24 29.02 -13.88
C THR A 394 3.68 29.06 -15.30
N VAL A 395 2.59 29.79 -15.46
CA VAL A 395 2.05 30.14 -16.77
C VAL A 395 2.41 31.59 -17.07
N ASP A 396 2.72 31.88 -18.34
CA ASP A 396 2.76 33.25 -18.79
C ASP A 396 1.34 33.85 -18.83
N ASN A 397 1.24 35.18 -18.78
CA ASN A 397 -0.04 35.88 -18.91
C ASN A 397 -0.51 35.96 -20.38
N SER A 398 0.09 35.18 -21.30
CA SER A 398 -0.32 35.20 -22.71
C SER A 398 -1.54 34.33 -22.93
N GLN A 399 -2.30 34.59 -24.00
CA GLN A 399 -3.46 33.76 -24.38
C GLN A 399 -3.09 32.27 -24.57
N TYR A 400 -1.83 31.98 -24.86
CA TYR A 400 -1.33 30.62 -25.09
C TYR A 400 -0.86 29.90 -23.83
N HIS A 401 -0.83 30.57 -22.67
CA HIS A 401 -0.38 30.02 -21.38
C HIS A 401 0.92 29.22 -21.49
N ARG A 402 1.94 29.80 -22.13
CA ARG A 402 3.22 29.12 -22.34
C ARG A 402 3.83 28.78 -20.98
N LYS A 403 4.45 27.61 -20.89
CA LYS A 403 5.17 27.19 -19.70
C LYS A 403 6.35 28.12 -19.46
N ILE A 404 6.37 28.79 -18.32
CA ILE A 404 7.53 29.54 -17.84
C ILE A 404 7.94 28.98 -16.49
N TYR A 405 9.24 28.90 -16.24
CA TYR A 405 9.77 28.48 -14.96
C TYR A 405 10.28 29.68 -14.16
N LYS A 406 9.77 29.87 -12.95
CA LYS A 406 10.33 30.82 -11.99
C LYS A 406 11.36 30.12 -11.12
N GLN A 407 12.48 30.79 -10.90
CA GLN A 407 13.56 30.32 -10.06
C GLN A 407 13.61 31.15 -8.78
N PHE A 408 13.67 30.45 -7.65
CA PHE A 408 13.89 31.05 -6.34
C PHE A 408 15.21 30.50 -5.82
N MET A 409 16.21 31.35 -5.70
CA MET A 409 17.48 30.96 -5.08
C MET A 409 17.19 30.63 -3.61
N GLY A 410 17.62 29.46 -3.17
CA GLY A 410 17.31 28.94 -1.85
C GLY A 410 18.56 28.55 -1.09
N ASN A 411 18.40 28.37 0.22
CA ASN A 411 19.45 27.84 1.07
C ASN A 411 19.69 26.35 0.79
N LYS A 412 20.89 25.88 1.20
CA LYS A 412 21.39 24.49 1.06
C LYS A 412 20.65 23.53 2.01
N ASP A 413 19.33 23.52 1.93
CA ASP A 413 18.47 22.72 2.79
C ASP A 413 18.59 21.25 2.40
N ILE A 414 18.95 20.41 3.37
CA ILE A 414 19.00 18.97 3.20
C ILE A 414 17.64 18.40 3.57
N PHE A 415 16.99 17.74 2.61
CA PHE A 415 15.81 16.93 2.84
C PHE A 415 16.22 15.49 3.07
N TYR A 416 15.38 14.73 3.76
CA TYR A 416 15.55 13.29 3.91
C TYR A 416 14.53 12.57 3.04
N THR A 417 14.52 11.25 3.03
CA THR A 417 13.48 10.52 2.29
C THR A 417 12.13 10.62 3.02
N PHE A 418 11.07 10.59 2.24
CA PHE A 418 9.70 10.55 2.73
C PHE A 418 9.32 9.14 3.21
N ASP A 419 8.83 9.02 4.45
CA ASP A 419 8.66 7.75 5.15
C ASP A 419 7.21 7.50 5.64
N ARG A 420 6.23 8.29 5.19
CA ARG A 420 4.85 8.25 5.73
C ARG A 420 3.87 7.37 4.96
N ASN A 421 4.22 6.88 3.78
CA ASN A 421 3.33 6.01 3.00
C ASN A 421 3.23 4.60 3.60
N LEU A 422 4.35 4.06 4.07
CA LEU A 422 4.49 2.74 4.65
C LEU A 422 4.91 2.85 6.12
N LYS A 423 4.38 1.96 6.96
CA LYS A 423 4.67 1.87 8.40
C LYS A 423 5.67 0.75 8.66
N GLY A 424 6.52 0.91 9.66
CA GLY A 424 7.57 -0.06 9.97
C GLY A 424 8.15 0.10 11.36
N GLU A 425 9.30 -0.51 11.59
CA GLU A 425 10.09 -0.30 12.81
C GLU A 425 10.35 1.19 13.08
N HIS A 426 10.54 1.95 12.00
CA HIS A 426 10.78 3.38 12.05
C HIS A 426 9.64 4.16 12.72
N THR A 427 8.39 3.73 12.53
CA THR A 427 7.20 4.26 13.22
C THR A 427 6.86 3.47 14.48
N LYS A 428 7.70 2.53 14.93
CA LYS A 428 7.38 1.52 15.94
C LYS A 428 6.08 0.75 15.63
N TRP A 429 5.75 0.62 14.35
CA TRP A 429 4.49 0.05 13.88
C TRP A 429 3.22 0.80 14.38
N GLN A 430 3.35 2.06 14.79
CA GLN A 430 2.27 2.90 15.30
C GLN A 430 1.63 3.76 14.19
N ASP A 431 0.42 4.26 14.46
CA ASP A 431 -0.41 5.06 13.54
C ASP A 431 -0.08 6.55 13.50
#